data_AF-A0A2V6RM83-F1
#
_entry.id   AF-A0A2V6RM83-F1
#
_cell.length_a   1.000
_cell.length_b   1.000
_cell.length_c   1.000
_cell.angle_alpha   90.00
_cell.angle_beta   90.00
_cell.angle_gamma   90.00
#
_symmetry.space_group_name_H-M   'P 1'
#
loop_
_entity.id
_entity.type
_entity.pdbx_description
1 polymer ?
#
loop_
_entity_poly.entity_id
_entity_poly.type
_entity_poly.pdbx_seq_one_letter_code
_entity_poly.pdbx_strand_id
1 'polypeptide(L)'
;KIRFPHTSSIGIKPMSKEGSERLIRAAIRYAIENNRKTVTLVHKGNIQKYTEGMFMKWGYALAKREFGDRTVSWDDCRGKPPAGRILVKDAITDAFLQQILTRPDEFDVIAAPNLTGDLLSDALAAQVGGIGIAPGANINYETGHALFEATHGTAPKYAGQDKVNPGSVILSGEMMLRYMGWTDAADLVIRSLEKTIQSRVVTYDFARLMEGAKEVKCSEFGTAIIENMAKL
;
A
#
# COMPACT_ATOMS: atom_id res chain seq x y z
N LYS A 1 26.99 -25.96 -1.90
CA LYS A 1 27.91 -25.89 -3.07
C LYS A 1 27.12 -25.35 -4.26
N ILE A 2 27.57 -24.27 -4.90
CA ILE A 2 26.89 -23.69 -6.07
C ILE A 2 27.10 -24.63 -7.26
N ARG A 3 26.03 -24.94 -8.02
CA ARG A 3 26.06 -25.92 -9.13
C ARG A 3 26.96 -25.47 -10.29
N PHE A 4 26.98 -24.16 -10.59
CA PHE A 4 27.73 -23.57 -11.72
C PHE A 4 28.58 -22.38 -11.25
N PRO A 5 29.65 -22.61 -10.46
CA PRO A 5 30.34 -21.52 -9.74
C PRO A 5 31.02 -20.49 -10.64
N HIS A 6 31.50 -20.89 -11.83
CA HIS A 6 32.23 -19.99 -12.75
C HIS A 6 31.32 -19.13 -13.63
N THR A 7 30.01 -19.43 -13.67
CA THR A 7 29.03 -18.73 -14.53
C THR A 7 27.82 -18.24 -13.73
N SER A 8 27.91 -18.21 -12.40
CA SER A 8 26.85 -17.70 -11.53
C SER A 8 27.15 -16.26 -11.09
N SER A 9 26.18 -15.37 -11.29
CA SER A 9 26.09 -14.11 -10.54
C SER A 9 25.56 -14.38 -9.13
N ILE A 10 26.06 -13.67 -8.13
CA ILE A 10 25.71 -13.89 -6.73
C ILE A 10 24.97 -12.67 -6.18
N GLY A 11 23.78 -12.91 -5.62
CA GLY A 11 23.01 -11.93 -4.85
C GLY A 11 22.90 -12.37 -3.40
N ILE A 12 22.91 -11.40 -2.48
CA ILE A 12 22.75 -11.62 -1.03
C ILE A 12 21.45 -10.97 -0.59
N LYS A 13 20.59 -11.72 0.10
CA LYS A 13 19.33 -11.24 0.66
C LYS A 13 19.42 -11.21 2.19
N PRO A 14 19.84 -10.10 2.80
CA PRO A 14 19.79 -9.95 4.25
C PRO A 14 18.35 -9.68 4.70
N MET A 15 17.98 -10.22 5.86
CA MET A 15 16.72 -9.93 6.52
C MET A 15 16.95 -10.07 8.03
N SER A 16 16.64 -9.03 8.78
CA SER A 16 16.92 -8.97 10.21
C SER A 16 15.64 -8.92 11.04
N LYS A 17 15.77 -9.30 12.31
CA LYS A 17 14.67 -9.24 13.28
C LYS A 17 14.25 -7.79 13.50
N GLU A 18 15.21 -6.89 13.67
CA GLU A 18 15.01 -5.47 13.92
C GLU A 18 14.27 -4.80 12.77
N GLY A 19 14.70 -5.07 11.53
CA GLY A 19 14.07 -4.53 10.32
C GLY A 19 12.65 -5.08 10.09
N SER A 20 12.41 -6.34 10.44
CA SER A 20 11.08 -6.96 10.33
C SER A 20 10.15 -6.44 11.42
N GLU A 21 10.59 -6.45 12.68
CA GLU A 21 9.77 -6.05 13.81
C GLU A 21 9.37 -4.57 13.74
N ARG A 22 10.26 -3.66 13.30
CA ARG A 22 9.88 -2.24 13.14
C ARG A 22 8.73 -2.04 12.13
N LEU A 23 8.77 -2.76 11.00
CA LEU A 23 7.77 -2.65 9.94
C LEU A 23 6.44 -3.26 10.38
N ILE A 24 6.48 -4.45 10.97
CA ILE A 24 5.27 -5.15 11.42
C ILE A 24 4.63 -4.42 12.60
N ARG A 25 5.42 -3.82 13.49
CA ARG A 25 4.94 -2.94 14.57
C ARG A 25 4.15 -1.76 14.00
N ALA A 26 4.69 -1.09 12.99
CA ALA A 26 4.00 0.02 12.33
C ALA A 26 2.69 -0.45 11.67
N ALA A 27 2.68 -1.60 10.99
CA ALA A 27 1.49 -2.17 10.38
C ALA A 27 0.39 -2.49 11.42
N ILE A 28 0.75 -3.09 12.56
CA ILE A 28 -0.21 -3.40 13.63
C ILE A 28 -0.74 -2.12 14.28
N ARG A 29 0.11 -1.13 14.54
CA ARG A 29 -0.33 0.18 15.07
C ARG A 29 -1.29 0.88 14.12
N TYR A 30 -0.96 0.92 12.82
CA TYR A 30 -1.85 1.45 11.80
C TYR A 30 -3.20 0.73 11.80
N ALA A 31 -3.19 -0.60 11.90
CA ALA A 31 -4.41 -1.39 11.97
C ALA A 31 -5.26 -1.05 13.21
N ILE A 32 -4.63 -0.85 14.36
CA ILE A 32 -5.30 -0.43 15.60
C ILE A 32 -5.91 0.97 15.47
N GLU A 33 -5.12 1.94 15.01
CA GLU A 33 -5.51 3.35 14.93
C GLU A 33 -6.61 3.59 13.90
N ASN A 34 -6.64 2.78 12.84
CA ASN A 34 -7.59 2.90 11.73
C ASN A 34 -8.70 1.84 11.77
N ASN A 35 -8.88 1.16 12.90
CA ASN A 35 -9.92 0.13 13.11
C ASN A 35 -9.96 -0.95 12.01
N ARG A 36 -8.78 -1.39 11.55
CA ARG A 36 -8.63 -2.43 10.53
C ARG A 36 -8.82 -3.80 11.14
N LYS A 37 -9.30 -4.73 10.32
CA LYS A 37 -9.73 -6.06 10.80
C LYS A 37 -8.59 -7.07 10.83
N THR A 38 -7.67 -6.97 9.87
CA THR A 38 -6.62 -7.97 9.67
C THR A 38 -5.26 -7.34 9.38
N VAL A 39 -4.20 -8.01 9.83
CA VAL A 39 -2.83 -7.80 9.39
C VAL A 39 -2.33 -9.11 8.80
N THR A 40 -1.98 -9.10 7.51
CA THR A 40 -1.49 -10.29 6.79
C THR A 40 0.01 -10.17 6.55
N LEU A 41 0.78 -11.12 7.08
CA LEU A 41 2.22 -11.24 6.85
C LEU A 41 2.45 -12.03 5.56
N VAL A 42 2.86 -11.36 4.48
CA VAL A 42 3.08 -12.04 3.18
C VAL A 42 4.54 -12.43 3.04
N HIS A 43 4.80 -13.69 2.71
CA HIS A 43 6.14 -14.24 2.71
C HIS A 43 6.28 -15.48 1.79
N LYS A 44 7.50 -15.86 1.43
CA LYS A 44 7.85 -17.10 0.70
C LYS A 44 8.67 -18.04 1.57
N GLY A 45 8.27 -18.15 2.84
CA GLY A 45 9.02 -18.86 3.88
C GLY A 45 9.12 -20.37 3.71
N ASN A 46 8.26 -20.97 2.88
CA ASN A 46 8.37 -22.40 2.53
C ASN A 46 9.64 -22.70 1.71
N ILE A 47 10.12 -21.73 0.92
CA ILE A 47 11.37 -21.82 0.15
C ILE A 47 12.50 -21.07 0.88
N GLN A 48 12.29 -19.80 1.24
CA GLN A 48 13.28 -18.94 1.88
C GLN A 48 13.18 -18.98 3.41
N LYS A 49 13.40 -20.17 3.98
CA LYS A 49 13.14 -20.49 5.40
C LYS A 49 13.80 -19.54 6.41
N TYR A 50 15.04 -19.11 6.14
CA TYR A 50 15.85 -18.33 7.08
C TYR A 50 15.78 -16.82 6.88
N THR A 51 15.08 -16.36 5.84
CA THR A 51 14.81 -14.93 5.63
C THR A 51 13.30 -14.71 5.74
N GLU A 52 12.54 -14.96 4.68
CA GLU A 52 11.09 -14.73 4.68
C GLU A 52 10.32 -15.62 5.67
N GLY A 53 10.81 -16.84 5.93
CA GLY A 53 10.27 -17.67 7.01
C GLY A 53 10.51 -17.08 8.39
N MET A 54 11.63 -16.38 8.57
CA MET A 54 11.94 -15.67 9.83
C MET A 54 11.16 -14.36 9.96
N PHE A 55 10.95 -13.61 8.87
CA PHE A 55 10.05 -12.43 8.85
C PHE A 55 8.67 -12.76 9.42
N MET A 56 8.04 -13.84 8.92
CA MET A 56 6.76 -14.32 9.42
C MET A 56 6.82 -14.67 10.91
N LYS A 57 7.81 -15.49 11.32
CA LYS A 57 7.97 -15.92 12.72
C LYS A 57 8.18 -14.75 13.67
N TRP A 58 9.04 -13.80 13.31
CA TRP A 58 9.28 -12.59 14.10
C TRP A 58 8.02 -11.73 14.18
N GLY A 59 7.25 -11.62 13.11
CA GLY A 59 5.96 -10.92 13.10
C GLY A 59 4.94 -11.49 14.07
N TYR A 60 4.72 -12.81 14.03
CA TYR A 60 3.84 -13.47 15.00
C TYR A 60 4.34 -13.33 16.44
N ALA A 61 5.65 -13.49 16.67
CA ALA A 61 6.24 -13.33 17.99
C ALA A 61 6.08 -11.90 18.53
N LEU A 62 6.26 -10.89 17.67
CA LEU A 62 6.04 -9.49 17.98
C LEU A 62 4.58 -9.22 18.33
N ALA A 63 3.63 -9.66 17.49
CA ALA A 63 2.21 -9.44 17.71
C ALA A 63 1.76 -9.98 19.07
N LYS A 64 2.18 -11.20 19.41
CA LYS A 64 1.90 -11.81 20.72
C LYS A 64 2.56 -11.04 21.88
N ARG A 65 3.81 -10.63 21.71
CA ARG A 65 4.62 -10.01 22.78
C ARG A 65 4.20 -8.58 23.10
N GLU A 66 3.87 -7.79 22.08
CA GLU A 66 3.63 -6.33 22.22
C GLU A 66 2.16 -5.93 22.05
N PHE A 67 1.34 -6.79 21.43
CA PHE A 67 -0.05 -6.47 21.09
C PHE A 67 -1.01 -7.63 21.41
N GLY A 68 -0.65 -8.51 22.35
CA GLY A 68 -1.42 -9.73 22.66
C GLY A 68 -2.81 -9.47 23.26
N ASP A 69 -3.07 -8.25 23.75
CA ASP A 69 -4.36 -7.74 24.21
C ASP A 69 -5.23 -7.20 23.06
N ARG A 70 -4.62 -6.83 21.93
CA ARG A 70 -5.29 -6.26 20.74
C ARG A 70 -5.35 -7.19 19.54
N THR A 71 -4.51 -8.22 19.49
CA THR A 71 -4.36 -9.12 18.34
C THR A 71 -4.67 -10.57 18.70
N VAL A 72 -5.02 -11.37 17.70
CA VAL A 72 -5.16 -12.82 17.83
C VAL A 72 -4.64 -13.47 16.55
N SER A 73 -3.90 -14.58 16.68
CA SER A 73 -3.37 -15.28 15.52
C SER A 73 -4.44 -16.12 14.84
N TRP A 74 -4.26 -16.42 13.55
CA TRP A 74 -5.11 -17.37 12.83
C TRP A 74 -5.17 -18.73 13.53
N ASP A 75 -4.04 -19.25 14.02
CA ASP A 75 -3.99 -20.56 14.67
C ASP A 75 -4.80 -20.61 15.97
N ASP A 76 -4.83 -19.50 16.72
CA ASP A 76 -5.54 -19.42 18.00
C ASP A 76 -7.07 -19.32 17.84
N CYS A 77 -7.56 -18.77 16.73
CA CYS A 77 -9.00 -18.49 16.54
C CYS A 77 -9.62 -19.10 15.28
N ARG A 78 -8.82 -19.78 14.44
CA ARG A 78 -9.22 -20.35 13.14
C ARG A 78 -9.96 -19.35 12.25
N GLY A 79 -9.44 -18.12 12.20
CA GLY A 79 -10.00 -17.03 11.39
C GLY A 79 -11.23 -16.34 11.95
N LYS A 80 -11.64 -16.65 13.18
CA LYS A 80 -12.80 -16.05 13.85
C LYS A 80 -12.33 -15.23 15.06
N PRO A 81 -11.76 -14.04 14.85
CA PRO A 81 -11.26 -13.22 15.96
C PRO A 81 -12.41 -12.81 16.89
N PRO A 82 -12.20 -12.76 18.22
CA PRO A 82 -13.14 -12.12 19.13
C PRO A 82 -13.37 -10.65 18.75
N ALA A 83 -14.54 -10.11 19.14
CA ALA A 83 -14.88 -8.72 18.84
C ALA A 83 -13.78 -7.74 19.33
N GLY A 84 -13.41 -6.78 18.47
CA GLY A 84 -12.40 -5.76 18.78
C GLY A 84 -10.93 -6.23 18.69
N ARG A 85 -10.69 -7.50 18.33
CA ARG A 85 -9.33 -8.06 18.14
C ARG A 85 -8.96 -8.07 16.67
N ILE A 86 -7.74 -7.66 16.35
CA ILE A 86 -7.17 -7.72 15.00
C ILE A 86 -6.69 -9.15 14.73
N LEU A 87 -7.12 -9.73 13.61
CA LEU A 87 -6.63 -11.02 13.17
C LEU A 87 -5.25 -10.87 12.51
N VAL A 88 -4.24 -11.49 13.10
CA VAL A 88 -2.91 -11.63 12.50
C VAL A 88 -2.86 -12.97 11.79
N LYS A 89 -2.67 -12.94 10.47
CA LYS A 89 -2.57 -14.12 9.62
C LYS A 89 -1.35 -14.00 8.69
N ASP A 90 -1.05 -15.06 7.94
CA ASP A 90 -0.01 -15.05 6.92
C ASP A 90 -0.53 -15.63 5.60
N ALA A 91 0.19 -15.32 4.53
CA ALA A 91 -0.07 -15.89 3.21
C ALA A 91 1.25 -16.10 2.47
N ILE A 92 1.36 -17.23 1.77
CA ILE A 92 2.50 -17.47 0.88
C ILE A 92 2.38 -16.54 -0.34
N THR A 93 3.45 -15.86 -0.75
CA THR A 93 3.40 -14.81 -1.80
C THR A 93 2.64 -15.18 -3.09
N ASP A 94 2.85 -16.37 -3.62
CA ASP A 94 2.15 -16.86 -4.83
C ASP A 94 0.67 -17.16 -4.58
N ALA A 95 0.32 -17.70 -3.41
CA ALA A 95 -1.06 -17.86 -3.01
C ALA A 95 -1.72 -16.49 -2.79
N PHE A 96 -1.02 -15.53 -2.17
CA PHE A 96 -1.51 -14.17 -1.95
C PHE A 96 -1.83 -13.48 -3.28
N LEU A 97 -0.95 -13.55 -4.28
CA LEU A 97 -1.18 -13.01 -5.62
C LEU A 97 -2.45 -13.58 -6.30
N GLN A 98 -2.78 -14.86 -6.05
CA GLN A 98 -4.05 -15.44 -6.53
C GLN A 98 -5.24 -14.95 -5.70
N GLN A 99 -5.05 -14.79 -4.40
CA GLN A 99 -6.11 -14.43 -3.46
C GLN A 99 -6.53 -12.97 -3.56
N ILE A 100 -5.62 -12.04 -3.86
CA ILE A 100 -6.00 -10.64 -4.11
C ILE A 100 -6.93 -10.51 -5.33
N LEU A 101 -6.82 -11.41 -6.32
CA LEU A 101 -7.72 -11.44 -7.47
C LEU A 101 -9.05 -12.12 -7.16
N THR A 102 -9.03 -13.21 -6.40
CA THR A 102 -10.20 -14.08 -6.19
C THR A 102 -11.02 -13.73 -4.96
N ARG A 103 -10.39 -13.19 -3.92
CA ARG A 103 -10.94 -12.92 -2.58
C ARG A 103 -10.32 -11.65 -1.96
N PRO A 104 -10.35 -10.49 -2.65
CA PRO A 104 -9.73 -9.25 -2.17
C PRO A 104 -10.28 -8.76 -0.83
N ASP A 105 -11.56 -9.02 -0.56
CA ASP A 105 -12.29 -8.64 0.65
C ASP A 105 -11.81 -9.35 1.92
N GLU A 106 -10.99 -10.41 1.80
CA GLU A 106 -10.36 -11.07 2.93
C GLU A 106 -9.13 -10.32 3.47
N PHE A 107 -8.66 -9.26 2.80
CA PHE A 107 -7.42 -8.56 3.13
C PHE A 107 -7.66 -7.09 3.51
N ASP A 108 -6.84 -6.59 4.43
CA ASP A 108 -6.92 -5.20 4.91
C ASP A 108 -5.49 -4.63 4.98
N VAL A 109 -4.76 -4.81 6.09
CA VAL A 109 -3.36 -4.37 6.19
C VAL A 109 -2.41 -5.49 5.77
N ILE A 110 -1.47 -5.18 4.88
CA ILE A 110 -0.46 -6.12 4.39
C ILE A 110 0.92 -5.69 4.89
N ALA A 111 1.64 -6.62 5.51
CA ALA A 111 3.05 -6.43 5.87
C ALA A 111 3.90 -7.42 5.06
N ALA A 112 4.83 -6.91 4.27
CA ALA A 112 5.65 -7.70 3.38
C ALA A 112 7.13 -7.23 3.38
N PRO A 113 8.09 -8.12 3.09
CA PRO A 113 9.47 -7.74 2.79
C PRO A 113 9.57 -6.82 1.58
N ASN A 114 10.67 -6.05 1.48
CA ASN A 114 10.89 -5.04 0.43
C ASN A 114 10.48 -5.49 -1.00
N LEU A 115 11.16 -6.50 -1.56
CA LEU A 115 10.85 -6.99 -2.92
C LEU A 115 9.41 -7.52 -3.07
N THR A 116 8.87 -8.14 -2.02
CA THR A 116 7.50 -8.66 -2.06
C THR A 116 6.51 -7.50 -2.02
N GLY A 117 6.72 -6.50 -1.17
CA GLY A 117 5.87 -5.32 -1.07
C GLY A 117 5.82 -4.54 -2.39
N ASP A 118 6.96 -4.36 -3.04
CA ASP A 118 7.10 -3.73 -4.36
C ASP A 118 6.16 -4.40 -5.39
N LEU A 119 6.36 -5.71 -5.64
CA LEU A 119 5.55 -6.49 -6.59
C LEU A 119 4.06 -6.50 -6.25
N LEU A 120 3.71 -6.60 -4.97
CA LEU A 120 2.32 -6.64 -4.54
C LEU A 120 1.63 -5.29 -4.71
N SER A 121 2.31 -4.19 -4.38
CA SER A 121 1.74 -2.85 -4.49
C SER A 121 1.41 -2.48 -5.94
N ASP A 122 2.29 -2.83 -6.88
CA ASP A 122 2.04 -2.64 -8.32
C ASP A 122 0.89 -3.52 -8.82
N ALA A 123 0.84 -4.79 -8.41
CA ALA A 123 -0.24 -5.70 -8.80
C ALA A 123 -1.60 -5.18 -8.30
N LEU A 124 -1.67 -4.70 -7.06
CA LEU A 124 -2.88 -4.14 -6.45
C LEU A 124 -3.30 -2.82 -7.13
N ALA A 125 -2.35 -1.93 -7.42
CA ALA A 125 -2.61 -0.70 -8.15
C ALA A 125 -3.15 -0.99 -9.56
N ALA A 126 -2.57 -1.97 -10.26
CA ALA A 126 -3.07 -2.41 -11.55
C ALA A 126 -4.49 -3.00 -11.48
N GLN A 127 -4.77 -3.80 -10.46
CA GLN A 127 -6.07 -4.47 -10.28
C GLN A 127 -7.23 -3.48 -10.16
N VAL A 128 -7.00 -2.31 -9.56
CA VAL A 128 -8.03 -1.26 -9.43
C VAL A 128 -7.99 -0.20 -10.54
N GLY A 129 -7.14 -0.40 -11.57
CA GLY A 129 -6.93 0.58 -12.64
C GLY A 129 -6.20 1.85 -12.18
N GLY A 130 -5.51 1.78 -11.04
CA GLY A 130 -4.92 2.92 -10.33
C GLY A 130 -3.42 3.14 -10.54
N ILE A 131 -2.78 2.50 -11.52
CA ILE A 131 -1.32 2.60 -11.75
C ILE A 131 -0.85 4.07 -11.84
N GLY A 132 -1.64 4.94 -12.48
CA GLY A 132 -1.30 6.36 -12.62
C GLY A 132 -1.62 7.23 -11.41
N ILE A 133 -2.31 6.70 -10.40
CA ILE A 133 -2.83 7.48 -9.26
C ILE A 133 -2.49 6.89 -7.89
N ALA A 134 -1.82 5.73 -7.81
CA ALA A 134 -1.46 5.12 -6.55
C ALA A 134 -0.55 6.06 -5.73
N PRO A 135 -0.89 6.40 -4.47
CA PRO A 135 -0.04 7.23 -3.62
C PRO A 135 1.05 6.41 -2.93
N GLY A 136 2.07 7.10 -2.43
CA GLY A 136 3.22 6.48 -1.78
C GLY A 136 3.82 7.35 -0.67
N ALA A 137 4.27 6.69 0.40
CA ALA A 137 4.97 7.33 1.51
C ALA A 137 6.09 6.44 2.06
N ASN A 138 7.25 7.04 2.30
CA ASN A 138 8.38 6.44 2.99
C ASN A 138 8.48 7.07 4.38
N ILE A 139 8.18 6.31 5.43
CA ILE A 139 8.02 6.85 6.78
C ILE A 139 8.95 6.12 7.75
N ASN A 140 9.74 6.89 8.50
CA ASN A 140 10.37 6.42 9.72
C ASN A 140 9.54 6.87 10.93
N TYR A 141 8.70 5.97 11.42
CA TYR A 141 7.80 6.23 12.55
C TYR A 141 8.51 6.44 13.91
N GLU A 142 9.80 6.10 14.02
CA GLU A 142 10.56 6.33 15.25
C GLU A 142 11.13 7.75 15.31
N THR A 143 11.60 8.27 14.16
CA THR A 143 12.21 9.61 14.10
C THR A 143 11.26 10.71 13.65
N GLY A 144 10.06 10.35 13.15
CA GLY A 144 9.09 11.30 12.62
C GLY A 144 9.40 11.82 11.21
N HIS A 145 10.43 11.29 10.54
CA HIS A 145 10.76 11.70 9.18
C HIS A 145 9.91 10.94 8.17
N ALA A 146 9.36 11.66 7.19
CA ALA A 146 8.54 11.10 6.13
C ALA A 146 8.81 11.78 4.78
N LEU A 147 8.76 11.01 3.70
CA LEU A 147 8.78 11.46 2.31
C LEU A 147 7.54 10.93 1.59
N PHE A 148 6.75 11.83 1.02
CA PHE A 148 5.56 11.50 0.25
C PHE A 148 5.83 11.77 -1.23
N GLU A 149 5.61 10.78 -2.09
CA GLU A 149 6.03 10.84 -3.48
C GLU A 149 5.04 10.16 -4.42
N ALA A 150 5.11 10.50 -5.71
CA ALA A 150 4.41 9.72 -6.73
C ALA A 150 5.06 8.34 -6.86
N THR A 151 4.23 7.32 -7.04
CA THR A 151 4.70 5.93 -7.23
C THR A 151 5.05 5.64 -8.69
N HIS A 152 4.46 6.39 -9.63
CA HIS A 152 4.74 6.23 -11.05
C HIS A 152 6.11 6.81 -11.44
N GLY A 153 6.70 6.30 -12.52
CA GLY A 153 7.93 6.84 -13.10
C GLY A 153 7.77 8.24 -13.72
N THR A 154 8.88 8.77 -14.27
CA THR A 154 8.98 10.17 -14.77
C THR A 154 8.18 10.47 -16.04
N ALA A 155 7.74 9.45 -16.77
CA ALA A 155 6.96 9.56 -18.01
C ALA A 155 7.46 10.66 -18.99
N PRO A 156 8.73 10.62 -19.43
CA PRO A 156 9.41 11.74 -20.11
C PRO A 156 8.73 12.18 -21.42
N LYS A 157 8.04 11.25 -22.09
CA LYS A 157 7.24 11.48 -23.28
C LYS A 157 6.12 12.55 -23.09
N TYR A 158 5.74 12.85 -21.85
CA TYR A 158 4.67 13.79 -21.51
C TYR A 158 5.15 15.05 -20.79
N ALA A 159 6.46 15.19 -20.57
CA ALA A 159 7.03 16.35 -19.90
C ALA A 159 6.66 17.65 -20.64
N GLY A 160 6.21 18.66 -19.89
CA GLY A 160 5.86 19.98 -20.41
C GLY A 160 4.57 20.06 -21.23
N GLN A 161 3.78 18.98 -21.33
CA GLN A 161 2.58 18.94 -22.20
C GLN A 161 1.26 19.22 -21.46
N ASP A 162 1.31 19.51 -20.16
CA ASP A 162 0.12 19.81 -19.34
C ASP A 162 -1.02 18.78 -19.47
N LYS A 163 -0.68 17.48 -19.46
CA LYS A 163 -1.67 16.41 -19.66
C LYS A 163 -1.54 15.21 -18.73
N VAL A 164 -0.44 15.10 -17.99
CA VAL A 164 -0.23 13.98 -17.07
C VAL A 164 -1.26 14.05 -15.95
N ASN A 165 -1.69 12.89 -15.44
CA ASN A 165 -2.55 12.82 -14.28
C ASN A 165 -1.78 13.21 -13.01
N PRO A 166 -2.15 14.28 -12.29
CA PRO A 166 -1.49 14.65 -11.03
C PRO A 166 -1.96 13.82 -9.82
N GLY A 167 -2.89 12.88 -10.02
CA GLY A 167 -3.58 12.15 -8.95
C GLY A 167 -2.65 11.44 -7.96
N SER A 168 -1.57 10.81 -8.43
CA SER A 168 -0.62 10.13 -7.54
C SER A 168 0.04 11.11 -6.55
N VAL A 169 0.55 12.25 -7.02
CA VAL A 169 1.17 13.26 -6.15
C VAL A 169 0.12 13.93 -5.25
N ILE A 170 -1.09 14.18 -5.74
CA ILE A 170 -2.18 14.75 -4.94
C ILE A 170 -2.55 13.81 -3.78
N LEU A 171 -2.70 12.52 -4.05
CA LEU A 171 -3.02 11.51 -3.03
C LEU A 171 -1.83 11.25 -2.08
N SER A 172 -0.59 11.37 -2.54
CA SER A 172 0.56 11.37 -1.63
C SER A 172 0.58 12.63 -0.74
N GLY A 173 0.13 13.78 -1.26
CA GLY A 173 -0.11 14.99 -0.48
C GLY A 173 -1.23 14.81 0.56
N GLU A 174 -2.29 14.06 0.25
CA GLU A 174 -3.31 13.65 1.22
C GLU A 174 -2.69 12.84 2.36
N MET A 175 -1.86 11.84 2.05
CA MET A 175 -1.17 11.03 3.06
C MET A 175 -0.28 11.91 3.96
N MET A 176 0.37 12.93 3.38
CA MET A 176 1.17 13.91 4.13
C MET A 176 0.31 14.73 5.10
N LEU A 177 -0.82 15.26 4.64
CA LEU A 177 -1.76 16.00 5.49
C LEU A 177 -2.25 15.14 6.65
N ARG A 178 -2.60 13.88 6.37
CA ARG A 178 -3.02 12.92 7.39
C ARG A 178 -1.91 12.61 8.39
N TYR A 179 -0.67 12.45 7.91
CA TYR A 179 0.51 12.26 8.77
C TYR A 179 0.78 13.45 9.69
N MET A 180 0.54 14.68 9.23
CA MET A 180 0.63 15.91 10.04
C MET A 180 -0.55 16.12 10.99
N GLY A 181 -1.56 15.26 10.97
CA GLY A 181 -2.77 15.38 11.78
C GLY A 181 -3.81 16.34 11.20
N TRP A 182 -3.66 16.80 9.95
CA TRP A 182 -4.61 17.69 9.26
C TRP A 182 -5.67 16.86 8.54
N THR A 183 -6.44 16.08 9.31
CA THR A 183 -7.39 15.09 8.78
C THR A 183 -8.52 15.70 7.97
N ASP A 184 -9.05 16.86 8.38
CA ASP A 184 -10.14 17.53 7.66
C ASP A 184 -9.71 17.96 6.24
N ALA A 185 -8.47 18.44 6.11
CA ALA A 185 -7.89 18.80 4.82
C ALA A 185 -7.64 17.56 3.96
N ALA A 186 -7.13 16.48 4.56
CA ALA A 186 -6.93 15.20 3.88
C ALA A 186 -8.25 14.64 3.33
N ASP A 187 -9.30 14.63 4.15
CA ASP A 187 -10.64 14.14 3.76
C ASP A 187 -11.28 15.02 2.68
N LEU A 188 -11.02 16.33 2.69
CA LEU A 188 -11.48 17.23 1.63
C LEU A 188 -10.81 16.93 0.27
N VAL A 189 -9.51 16.58 0.26
CA VAL A 189 -8.79 16.15 -0.94
C VAL A 189 -9.40 14.87 -1.51
N ILE A 190 -9.62 13.85 -0.68
CA ILE A 190 -10.23 12.58 -1.10
C ILE A 190 -11.61 12.82 -1.71
N ARG A 191 -12.52 13.45 -0.95
CA ARG A 191 -13.91 13.67 -1.39
C ARG A 191 -13.98 14.46 -2.70
N SER A 192 -13.10 15.45 -2.87
CA SER A 192 -13.09 16.24 -4.09
C SER A 192 -12.54 15.49 -5.29
N LEU A 193 -11.46 14.72 -5.12
CA LEU A 193 -10.94 13.88 -6.19
C LEU A 193 -11.97 12.83 -6.62
N GLU A 194 -12.62 12.17 -5.66
CA GLU A 194 -13.70 11.21 -5.91
C GLU A 194 -14.83 11.85 -6.72
N LYS A 195 -15.34 13.01 -6.28
CA LYS A 195 -16.40 13.75 -6.98
C LYS A 195 -16.00 14.13 -8.40
N THR A 196 -14.75 14.55 -8.59
CA THR A 196 -14.21 14.95 -9.90
C THR A 196 -14.17 13.75 -10.87
N ILE A 197 -13.64 12.61 -10.42
CA ILE A 197 -13.61 11.36 -11.20
C ILE A 197 -15.04 10.86 -11.49
N GLN A 198 -15.96 10.90 -10.51
CA GLN A 198 -17.36 10.49 -10.70
C GLN A 198 -18.10 11.37 -11.72
N SER A 199 -17.77 12.68 -11.76
CA SER A 199 -18.29 13.59 -12.79
C SER A 199 -17.68 13.38 -14.19
N ARG A 200 -16.76 12.41 -14.33
CA ARG A 200 -16.05 12.08 -15.57
C ARG A 200 -15.24 13.24 -16.17
N VAL A 201 -14.85 14.20 -15.35
CA VAL A 201 -13.88 15.25 -15.71
C VAL A 201 -12.51 14.74 -15.32
N VAL A 202 -11.73 14.26 -16.29
CA VAL A 202 -10.50 13.48 -16.02
C VAL A 202 -9.42 13.73 -17.06
N THR A 203 -8.17 13.41 -16.74
CA THR A 203 -7.05 13.45 -17.70
C THR A 203 -7.11 12.31 -18.73
N TYR A 204 -6.32 12.44 -19.79
CA TYR A 204 -6.33 11.55 -20.98
C TYR A 204 -6.23 10.04 -20.67
N ASP A 205 -5.53 9.68 -19.59
CA ASP A 205 -5.27 8.31 -19.17
C ASP A 205 -6.53 7.59 -18.71
N PHE A 206 -7.44 8.30 -18.04
CA PHE A 206 -8.79 7.84 -17.70
C PHE A 206 -9.78 8.08 -18.84
N ALA A 207 -9.73 9.25 -19.49
CA ALA A 207 -10.71 9.62 -20.52
C ALA A 207 -10.82 8.56 -21.63
N ARG A 208 -9.69 7.98 -22.06
CA ARG A 208 -9.64 6.91 -23.07
C ARG A 208 -10.26 5.56 -22.65
N LEU A 209 -10.55 5.39 -21.36
CA LEU A 209 -11.13 4.16 -20.78
C LEU A 209 -12.59 4.37 -20.33
N MET A 210 -13.13 5.59 -20.47
CA MET A 210 -14.43 5.98 -19.95
C MET A 210 -15.33 6.52 -21.07
N GLU A 211 -16.52 5.95 -21.22
CA GLU A 211 -17.52 6.49 -22.15
C GLU A 211 -18.07 7.83 -21.64
N GLY A 212 -18.14 8.83 -22.52
CA GLY A 212 -18.67 10.16 -22.19
C GLY A 212 -17.81 10.96 -21.19
N ALA A 213 -16.51 10.67 -21.08
CA ALA A 213 -15.61 11.47 -20.27
C ALA A 213 -15.27 12.81 -20.93
N LYS A 214 -15.16 13.85 -20.10
CA LYS A 214 -14.59 15.13 -20.49
C LYS A 214 -13.09 15.10 -20.20
N GLU A 215 -12.30 14.89 -21.25
CA GLU A 215 -10.84 15.00 -21.16
C GLU A 215 -10.43 16.44 -20.83
N VAL A 216 -9.57 16.61 -19.83
CA VAL A 216 -9.00 17.90 -19.42
C VAL A 216 -7.49 17.81 -19.27
N LYS A 217 -6.82 18.96 -19.28
CA LYS A 217 -5.39 19.10 -18.99
C LYS A 217 -5.07 18.79 -17.53
N CYS A 218 -3.78 18.63 -17.22
CA CYS A 218 -3.31 18.45 -15.84
C CYS A 218 -3.73 19.63 -14.95
N SER A 219 -3.46 20.86 -15.39
CA SER A 219 -3.84 22.10 -14.71
C SER A 219 -5.36 22.24 -14.52
N GLU A 220 -6.13 21.90 -15.55
CA GLU A 220 -7.59 21.95 -15.56
C GLU A 220 -8.20 20.89 -14.62
N PHE A 221 -7.61 19.69 -14.54
CA PHE A 221 -8.01 18.66 -13.58
C PHE A 221 -7.77 19.12 -12.14
N GLY A 222 -6.62 19.73 -11.85
CA GLY A 222 -6.35 20.35 -10.55
C GLY A 222 -7.36 21.45 -10.20
N THR A 223 -7.73 22.28 -11.17
CA THR A 223 -8.76 23.33 -11.00
C THR A 223 -10.13 22.71 -10.71
N ALA A 224 -10.53 21.66 -11.44
CA ALA A 224 -11.80 20.96 -11.22
C ALA A 224 -11.89 20.35 -9.81
N ILE A 225 -10.78 19.80 -9.29
CA ILE A 225 -10.68 19.33 -7.90
C ILE A 225 -10.88 20.50 -6.94
N ILE A 226 -10.22 21.65 -7.14
CA ILE A 226 -10.39 22.81 -6.25
C ILE A 226 -11.85 23.31 -6.26
N GLU A 227 -12.47 23.42 -7.43
CA GLU A 227 -13.87 23.83 -7.56
C GLU A 227 -14.84 22.87 -6.88
N ASN A 228 -14.54 21.57 -6.89
CA ASN A 228 -15.35 20.57 -6.22
C ASN A 228 -15.19 20.60 -4.70
N MET A 229 -14.05 21.04 -4.17
CA MET A 229 -13.85 21.26 -2.72
C MET A 229 -14.78 22.34 -2.18
N ALA A 230 -14.99 23.43 -2.91
CA ALA A 230 -15.86 24.55 -2.50
C ALA A 230 -17.36 24.18 -2.47
N LYS A 231 -17.73 23.00 -3.00
CA LYS A 231 -19.11 22.51 -3.13
C LYS A 231 -19.38 21.30 -2.23
N LEU A 232 -18.52 21.01 -1.26
CA LEU A 232 -18.60 19.92 -0.29
C LEU A 232 -18.80 20.44 1.13
#